data_AF-A0A9P8KFC9-F1
#
_entry.id   AF-A0A9P8KFC9-F1
#
_cell.length_a   1.000
_cell.length_b   1.000
_cell.length_c   1.000
_cell.angle_alpha   90.00
_cell.angle_beta   90.00
_cell.angle_gamma   90.00
#
_symmetry.space_group_name_H-M   'P 1'
#
loop_
_entity.id
_entity.type
_entity.pdbx_description
1 polymer ?
#
loop_
_entity_poly.entity_id
_entity_poly.type
_entity_poly.pdbx_seq_one_letter_code
_entity_poly.pdbx_strand_id
1 'polypeptide(L)'
;MDPAVFGKWLKEQQALIDAKKDNNEEIEVPLHYLFWSDGKADKVPSATAKMTKQDPTEYLDALSKKYSNVYGVKLVFTSLPINYTVWKQNPPRKDIYLYGHPRGRFPSVDQCIYHIWHLLNNKISECDCRLCEGMVRGYGNKGN
;
A
#
# COMPACT_ATOMS: atom_id res chain seq x y z
N MET A 1 0.85 28.53 -8.04
CA MET A 1 -0.24 28.66 -7.04
C MET A 1 0.31 29.51 -5.91
N ASP A 2 -0.44 30.50 -5.45
CA ASP A 2 -0.06 31.35 -4.32
C ASP A 2 0.01 30.50 -3.02
N PRO A 3 1.09 30.56 -2.22
CA PRO A 3 1.21 29.82 -0.96
C PRO A 3 0.05 30.01 0.02
N ALA A 4 -0.56 31.20 0.06
CA ALA A 4 -1.70 31.48 0.93
C ALA A 4 -2.96 30.74 0.44
N VAL A 5 -3.15 30.66 -0.88
CA VAL A 5 -4.26 29.92 -1.50
C VAL A 5 -4.08 28.41 -1.26
N PHE A 6 -2.86 27.91 -1.37
CA PHE A 6 -2.55 26.50 -1.09
C PHE A 6 -2.78 26.15 0.39
N GLY A 7 -2.31 27.00 1.32
CA GLY A 7 -2.51 26.79 2.75
C GLY A 7 -3.99 26.80 3.16
N LYS A 8 -4.82 27.66 2.56
CA LYS A 8 -6.27 27.67 2.78
C LYS A 8 -6.91 26.38 2.28
N TRP A 9 -6.59 25.96 1.06
CA TRP A 9 -7.10 24.72 0.46
C TRP A 9 -6.76 23.49 1.33
N LEU A 10 -5.54 23.39 1.86
CA LEU A 10 -5.15 22.28 2.76
C LEU A 10 -6.01 22.22 4.02
N LYS A 11 -6.31 23.36 4.64
CA LYS A 11 -7.18 23.42 5.83
C LYS A 11 -8.60 22.97 5.52
N GLU A 12 -9.13 23.38 4.36
CA GLU A 12 -10.46 22.95 3.90
C GLU A 12 -10.50 21.43 3.66
N GLN A 13 -9.47 20.86 3.04
CA GLN A 13 -9.39 19.40 2.86
C GLN A 13 -9.30 18.65 4.20
N GLN A 14 -8.50 19.15 5.15
CA GLN A 14 -8.41 18.54 6.48
C GLN A 14 -9.77 18.56 7.20
N ALA A 15 -10.46 19.70 7.18
CA ALA A 15 -11.79 19.83 7.79
C ALA A 15 -12.83 18.88 7.16
N LEU A 16 -12.78 18.69 5.84
CA LEU A 16 -13.63 17.72 5.14
C LEU A 16 -13.33 16.27 5.56
N ILE A 17 -12.06 15.92 5.71
CA ILE A 17 -11.63 14.59 6.18
C ILE A 17 -12.08 14.36 7.62
N ASP A 18 -11.92 15.35 8.49
CA ASP A 18 -12.32 15.25 9.90
C ASP A 18 -13.84 15.10 10.03
N ALA A 19 -14.62 15.88 9.28
CA ALA A 19 -16.08 15.74 9.25
C ALA A 19 -16.53 14.36 8.77
N LYS A 20 -15.92 13.85 7.70
CA LYS A 20 -16.21 12.48 7.20
C LYS A 20 -15.86 11.41 8.23
N LYS A 21 -14.74 11.58 8.92
CA LYS A 21 -14.33 10.66 9.99
C LYS A 21 -15.34 10.66 11.14
N ASP A 22 -15.76 11.84 11.59
CA ASP A 22 -16.71 12.00 12.70
C ASP A 22 -18.10 11.42 12.34
N ASN A 23 -18.51 11.55 11.08
CA ASN A 23 -19.76 10.97 10.57
C ASN A 23 -19.65 9.49 10.16
N ASN A 24 -18.46 8.89 10.28
CA ASN A 24 -18.19 7.53 9.80
C ASN A 24 -18.58 7.35 8.31
N GLU A 25 -18.20 8.31 7.48
CA GLU A 25 -18.35 8.32 6.02
C GLU A 25 -17.10 7.78 5.32
N GLU A 26 -17.26 7.37 4.06
CA GLU A 26 -16.14 6.89 3.25
C GLU A 26 -15.22 8.03 2.82
N ILE A 27 -13.92 7.78 2.99
CA ILE A 27 -12.84 8.67 2.56
C ILE A 27 -12.04 7.93 1.49
N GLU A 28 -12.02 8.49 0.29
CA GLU A 28 -11.20 7.97 -0.80
C GLU A 28 -9.74 8.37 -0.62
N VAL A 29 -8.84 7.41 -0.75
CA VAL A 29 -7.40 7.60 -0.52
C VAL A 29 -6.61 7.09 -1.73
N PRO A 30 -6.26 7.98 -2.67
CA PRO A 30 -5.37 7.65 -3.77
C PRO A 30 -3.90 7.54 -3.30
N LEU A 31 -3.45 6.31 -2.99
CA LEU A 31 -2.10 6.08 -2.45
C LEU A 31 -0.95 6.49 -3.39
N HIS A 32 -1.18 6.62 -4.70
CA HIS A 32 -0.13 7.03 -5.64
C HIS A 32 0.36 8.47 -5.42
N TYR A 33 -0.38 9.31 -4.71
CA TYR A 33 0.04 10.67 -4.35
C TYR A 33 0.91 10.73 -3.07
N LEU A 34 1.18 9.59 -2.42
CA LEU A 34 2.11 9.55 -1.29
C LEU A 34 3.56 9.72 -1.79
N PHE A 35 4.06 10.95 -1.78
CA PHE A 35 5.40 11.29 -2.26
C PHE A 35 6.54 10.60 -1.48
N TRP A 36 6.29 10.18 -0.24
CA TRP A 36 7.22 9.41 0.59
C TRP A 36 7.03 7.89 0.48
N SER A 37 6.27 7.42 -0.52
CA SER A 37 6.19 6.00 -0.83
C SER A 37 7.58 5.43 -1.13
N ASP A 38 7.87 4.27 -0.56
CA ASP A 38 9.13 3.56 -0.70
C ASP A 38 9.18 2.66 -1.95
N GLY A 39 8.16 2.72 -2.80
CA GLY A 39 8.03 1.86 -3.97
C GLY A 39 9.18 1.99 -4.96
N LYS A 40 9.73 0.84 -5.35
CA LYS A 40 10.90 0.71 -6.23
C LYS A 40 10.52 -0.03 -7.52
N ALA A 41 10.64 0.67 -8.65
CA ALA A 41 10.31 0.12 -9.95
C ALA A 41 11.16 -1.10 -10.32
N ASP A 42 12.42 -1.19 -9.88
CA ASP A 42 13.30 -2.35 -10.10
C ASP A 42 12.88 -3.59 -9.28
N LYS A 43 11.94 -3.44 -8.33
CA LYS A 43 11.34 -4.55 -7.57
C LYS A 43 10.03 -5.03 -8.19
N VAL A 44 9.55 -4.38 -9.24
CA VAL A 44 8.40 -4.85 -10.02
C VAL A 44 8.90 -5.87 -11.04
N PRO A 45 8.36 -7.10 -11.07
CA PRO A 45 8.79 -8.10 -12.04
C PRO A 45 8.31 -7.72 -13.44
N SER A 46 8.96 -8.29 -14.46
CA SER A 46 8.43 -8.31 -15.82
C SER A 46 7.40 -9.43 -15.96
N ALA A 47 6.50 -9.31 -16.96
CA ALA A 47 5.59 -10.39 -17.29
C ALA A 47 6.36 -11.62 -17.74
N THR A 48 6.01 -12.79 -17.20
CA THR A 48 6.65 -14.07 -17.54
C THR A 48 5.61 -15.18 -17.63
N ALA A 49 6.00 -16.34 -18.18
CA ALA A 49 5.14 -17.53 -18.20
C ALA A 49 4.67 -17.98 -16.80
N LYS A 50 5.32 -17.53 -15.71
CA LYS A 50 5.00 -17.93 -14.33
C LYS A 50 4.07 -16.95 -13.60
N MET A 51 3.99 -15.69 -14.02
CA MET A 51 3.24 -14.65 -13.32
C MET A 51 2.69 -13.61 -14.28
N THR A 52 1.46 -13.19 -14.01
CA THR A 52 0.74 -12.22 -14.82
C THR A 52 0.40 -10.99 -13.97
N LYS A 53 0.67 -9.79 -14.52
CA LYS A 53 0.28 -8.53 -13.88
C LYS A 53 -1.24 -8.47 -13.84
N GLN A 54 -1.80 -7.98 -12.75
CA GLN A 54 -3.25 -7.87 -12.59
C GLN A 54 -3.67 -6.40 -12.53
N ASP A 55 -4.92 -6.16 -12.90
CA ASP A 55 -5.61 -4.95 -12.49
C ASP A 55 -5.73 -4.93 -10.95
N PRO A 56 -5.47 -3.79 -10.28
CA PRO A 56 -5.42 -3.75 -8.83
C PRO A 56 -6.80 -3.65 -8.17
N THR A 57 -7.91 -3.50 -8.91
CA THR A 57 -9.24 -3.18 -8.34
C THR A 57 -9.68 -4.17 -7.26
N GLU A 58 -9.64 -5.48 -7.53
CA GLU A 58 -10.01 -6.49 -6.53
C GLU A 58 -9.09 -6.47 -5.30
N TYR A 59 -7.80 -6.22 -5.52
CA TYR A 59 -6.83 -6.13 -4.42
C TYR A 59 -7.08 -4.88 -3.56
N LEU A 60 -7.41 -3.75 -4.19
CA LEU A 60 -7.71 -2.49 -3.53
C LEU A 60 -9.01 -2.57 -2.71
N ASP A 61 -10.04 -3.24 -3.21
CA ASP A 61 -11.26 -3.52 -2.45
C ASP A 61 -10.95 -4.34 -1.19
N ALA A 62 -10.20 -5.43 -1.34
CA ALA A 62 -9.78 -6.26 -0.20
C ALA A 62 -8.91 -5.48 0.79
N LEU A 63 -7.98 -4.64 0.30
CA LEU A 63 -7.12 -3.78 1.12
C LEU A 63 -7.94 -2.75 1.90
N SER A 64 -8.91 -2.11 1.26
CA SER A 64 -9.78 -1.09 1.85
C SER A 64 -10.62 -1.68 2.98
N LYS A 65 -11.28 -2.83 2.72
CA LYS A 65 -12.07 -3.56 3.72
C LYS A 65 -11.22 -3.98 4.92
N LYS A 66 -10.05 -4.56 4.65
CA LYS A 66 -9.16 -5.04 5.72
C LYS A 66 -8.62 -3.90 6.57
N TYR A 67 -8.10 -2.84 5.94
CA TYR A 67 -7.54 -1.69 6.63
C TYR A 67 -8.60 -1.00 7.50
N SER A 68 -9.78 -0.76 6.90
CA SER A 68 -10.93 -0.16 7.58
C SER A 68 -11.34 -0.95 8.83
N ASN A 69 -11.42 -2.28 8.71
CA ASN A 69 -11.73 -3.16 9.83
C ASN A 69 -10.65 -3.15 10.93
N VAL A 70 -9.36 -3.18 10.55
CA VAL A 70 -8.25 -3.25 11.52
C VAL A 70 -8.06 -1.94 12.28
N TYR A 71 -8.23 -0.79 11.63
CA TYR A 71 -7.96 0.51 12.23
C TYR A 71 -9.22 1.30 12.61
N GLY A 72 -10.42 0.71 12.44
CA GLY A 72 -11.68 1.34 12.83
C GLY A 72 -11.99 2.63 12.06
N VAL A 73 -11.67 2.66 10.77
CA VAL A 73 -11.89 3.79 9.86
C VAL A 73 -12.66 3.33 8.62
N LYS A 74 -13.22 4.24 7.82
CA LYS A 74 -13.80 3.91 6.51
C LYS A 74 -13.00 4.52 5.37
N LEU A 75 -11.92 3.84 4.99
CA LEU A 75 -11.08 4.24 3.88
C LEU A 75 -11.32 3.37 2.66
N VAL A 76 -11.39 4.00 1.49
CA VAL A 76 -11.45 3.35 0.18
C VAL A 76 -10.19 3.72 -0.59
N PHE A 77 -9.28 2.77 -0.80
CA PHE A 77 -8.07 2.98 -1.58
C PHE A 77 -8.40 2.89 -3.07
N THR A 78 -8.17 3.99 -3.79
CA THR A 78 -8.50 4.10 -5.23
C THR A 78 -7.31 3.82 -6.14
N SER A 79 -6.11 3.64 -5.56
CA SER A 79 -4.88 3.34 -6.29
C SER A 79 -3.84 2.73 -5.35
N LEU A 80 -2.85 2.04 -5.91
CA LEU A 80 -1.68 1.55 -5.17
C LEU A 80 -0.68 2.69 -4.93
N PRO A 81 0.24 2.56 -3.95
CA PRO A 81 1.36 3.48 -3.82
C PRO A 81 2.20 3.51 -5.10
N ILE A 82 2.93 4.61 -5.35
CA ILE A 82 3.76 4.74 -6.56
C ILE A 82 4.73 3.55 -6.67
N ASN A 83 4.88 3.01 -7.88
CA ASN A 83 5.70 1.83 -8.19
C ASN A 83 5.29 0.51 -7.52
N TYR A 84 4.09 0.42 -6.94
CA TYR A 84 3.53 -0.85 -6.51
C TYR A 84 2.64 -1.46 -7.60
N THR A 85 2.66 -2.79 -7.70
CA THR A 85 1.87 -3.52 -8.70
C THR A 85 1.39 -4.87 -8.15
N VAL A 86 0.20 -5.30 -8.57
CA VAL A 86 -0.39 -6.58 -8.18
C VAL A 86 -0.09 -7.62 -9.26
N TRP A 87 0.29 -8.81 -8.81
CA TRP A 87 0.67 -9.92 -9.68
C TRP A 87 0.07 -11.22 -9.19
N LYS A 88 -0.45 -12.00 -10.11
CA LYS A 88 -0.99 -13.34 -9.84
C LYS A 88 -0.04 -14.39 -10.36
N GLN A 89 0.21 -15.41 -9.55
CA GLN A 89 0.93 -16.58 -10.01
C GLN A 89 0.04 -17.40 -10.95
N ASN A 90 0.62 -17.84 -12.07
CA ASN A 90 -0.07 -18.68 -13.03
C ASN A 90 -0.26 -20.10 -12.45
N PRO A 91 -1.22 -20.89 -12.98
CA PRO A 91 -1.51 -22.23 -12.49
C PRO A 91 -0.28 -23.12 -12.28
N PRO A 92 -0.31 -24.03 -11.28
CA PRO A 92 -1.47 -24.45 -10.48
C PRO A 92 -1.77 -23.55 -9.28
N ARG A 93 -0.86 -22.63 -8.95
CA ARG A 93 -1.07 -21.68 -7.84
C ARG A 93 -1.95 -20.52 -8.29
N LYS A 94 -2.64 -19.90 -7.34
CA LYS A 94 -3.48 -18.71 -7.58
C LYS A 94 -3.13 -17.57 -6.62
N ASP A 95 -1.93 -17.63 -6.04
CA ASP A 95 -1.46 -16.64 -5.08
C ASP A 95 -1.38 -15.26 -5.74
N ILE A 96 -1.87 -14.24 -5.02
CA ILE A 96 -1.79 -12.84 -5.43
C ILE A 96 -0.76 -12.16 -4.56
N TYR A 97 0.18 -11.48 -5.20
CA TYR A 97 1.29 -10.78 -4.57
C TYR A 97 1.24 -9.30 -4.90
N LEU A 98 1.64 -8.48 -3.94
CA LEU A 98 1.93 -7.07 -4.16
C LEU A 98 3.45 -6.86 -4.21
N TYR A 99 3.93 -6.35 -5.33
CA TYR A 99 5.33 -6.00 -5.58
C TYR A 99 5.53 -4.50 -5.53
N GLY A 100 6.79 -4.08 -5.35
CA GLY A 100 7.21 -2.68 -5.29
C GLY A 100 8.01 -2.36 -4.02
N HIS A 101 7.79 -3.09 -2.93
CA HIS A 101 8.52 -2.88 -1.69
C HIS A 101 10.04 -3.13 -1.88
N PRO A 102 10.94 -2.29 -1.34
CA PRO A 102 12.39 -2.38 -1.55
C PRO A 102 13.00 -3.75 -1.22
N ARG A 103 12.41 -4.44 -0.25
CA ARG A 103 12.91 -5.72 0.30
C ARG A 103 12.13 -6.96 -0.15
N GLY A 104 11.20 -6.83 -1.09
CA GLY A 104 10.49 -7.99 -1.65
C GLY A 104 9.04 -7.75 -2.00
N ARG A 105 8.20 -8.77 -1.79
CA ARG A 105 6.77 -8.76 -2.13
C ARG A 105 5.92 -9.14 -0.92
N PHE A 106 4.75 -8.53 -0.81
CA PHE A 106 3.74 -8.96 0.15
C PHE A 106 2.93 -10.13 -0.44
N PRO A 107 2.79 -11.26 0.29
CA PRO A 107 2.03 -12.42 -0.19
C PRO A 107 0.53 -12.33 0.08
N SER A 108 0.08 -11.30 0.79
CA SER A 108 -1.34 -11.07 1.08
C SER A 108 -1.58 -9.62 1.48
N VAL A 109 -2.85 -9.21 1.39
CA VAL A 109 -3.33 -7.93 1.93
C VAL A 109 -2.99 -7.81 3.42
N ASP A 110 -3.17 -8.88 4.21
CA ASP A 110 -2.90 -8.88 5.65
C ASP A 110 -1.47 -8.49 6.01
N GLN A 111 -0.48 -8.89 5.21
CA GLN A 111 0.91 -8.49 5.47
C GLN A 111 1.20 -7.07 4.98
N CYS A 112 0.45 -6.59 3.99
CA CYS A 112 0.60 -5.27 3.42
C CYS A 112 0.01 -4.16 4.31
N ILE A 113 -1.08 -4.42 5.05
CA ILE A 113 -1.80 -3.35 5.78
C ILE A 113 -0.92 -2.58 6.77
N TYR A 114 0.02 -3.27 7.44
CA TYR A 114 0.93 -2.65 8.40
C TYR A 114 1.88 -1.66 7.71
N HIS A 115 2.36 -2.02 6.53
CA HIS A 115 3.18 -1.12 5.72
C HIS A 115 2.38 0.08 5.22
N ILE A 116 1.14 -0.13 4.77
CA ILE A 116 0.24 0.96 4.34
C ILE A 116 -0.06 1.93 5.49
N TRP A 117 -0.23 1.44 6.71
CA TRP A 117 -0.42 2.32 7.87
C TRP A 117 0.80 3.23 8.08
N HIS A 118 2.01 2.68 8.05
CA HIS A 118 3.23 3.48 8.19
C HIS A 118 3.42 4.44 7.01
N LEU A 119 3.00 4.06 5.81
CA LEU A 119 2.95 4.97 4.66
C LEU A 119 1.99 6.12 4.95
N LEU A 120 0.74 5.88 5.29
CA LEU A 120 -0.24 6.95 5.51
C LEU A 120 0.15 7.90 6.66
N ASN A 121 0.89 7.40 7.65
CA ASN A 121 1.33 8.19 8.80
C ASN A 121 2.73 8.81 8.64
N ASN A 122 3.38 8.63 7.48
CA ASN A 122 4.76 9.07 7.23
C ASN A 122 5.76 8.56 8.30
N LYS A 123 5.61 7.28 8.69
CA LYS A 123 6.40 6.59 9.72
C LYS A 123 7.20 5.41 9.17
N ILE A 124 7.68 5.50 7.93
CA ILE A 124 8.34 4.36 7.26
C ILE A 124 9.61 3.90 7.98
N SER A 125 10.33 4.81 8.63
CA SER A 125 11.50 4.46 9.46
C SER A 125 11.17 3.59 10.67
N GLU A 126 9.92 3.62 11.13
CA GLU A 126 9.41 2.85 12.28
C GLU A 126 8.67 1.57 11.83
N CYS A 127 8.60 1.31 10.52
CA CYS A 127 7.80 0.20 10.00
C CYS A 127 8.36 -1.15 10.42
N ASP A 128 7.51 -1.93 11.07
CA ASP A 128 7.74 -3.29 11.57
C ASP A 128 7.08 -4.36 10.68
N CYS A 129 6.70 -4.01 9.46
CA CYS A 129 6.16 -5.03 8.56
C CYS A 129 7.22 -6.10 8.29
N ARG A 130 6.78 -7.33 8.00
CA ARG A 130 7.65 -8.49 7.76
C ARG A 130 8.83 -8.21 6.81
N LEU A 131 8.64 -7.33 5.82
CA LEU A 131 9.70 -6.97 4.87
C LEU A 131 10.67 -5.93 5.45
N CYS A 132 10.18 -4.94 6.21
CA CYS A 132 10.99 -3.93 6.89
C CYS A 132 11.79 -4.49 8.07
N GLU A 133 11.32 -5.57 8.69
CA GLU A 133 12.09 -6.30 9.72
C GLU A 133 13.14 -7.26 9.13
N GLY A 134 13.15 -7.46 7.80
CA GLY A 134 14.09 -8.38 7.16
C GLY A 134 13.69 -9.86 7.27
N MET A 135 12.46 -10.17 7.71
CA MET A 135 11.91 -11.52 7.70
C MET A 135 11.51 -11.97 6.28
N VAL A 136 12.50 -12.16 5.41
CA VAL A 136 12.30 -12.69 4.06
C VAL A 136 12.38 -14.21 4.10
N ARG A 137 11.24 -14.90 3.89
CA ARG A 137 11.27 -16.35 3.57
C ARG A 137 12.06 -16.53 2.27
N GLY A 138 13.33 -16.93 2.34
CA GLY A 138 14.12 -17.29 1.17
C GLY A 138 15.61 -16.91 1.16
N TYR A 139 16.10 -16.07 2.08
CA TYR A 139 17.53 -15.95 2.33
C TYR A 139 17.88 -16.81 3.55
N GLY A 140 18.16 -18.09 3.29
CA GLY A 140 18.88 -18.88 4.28
C GLY A 140 20.20 -18.17 4.57
N ASN A 141 20.49 -18.01 5.86
CA ASN A 141 21.84 -17.74 6.34
C ASN A 141 22.81 -18.70 5.63
N LYS A 142 23.54 -18.21 4.64
CA LYS A 142 24.90 -18.71 4.41
C LYS A 142 25.77 -17.83 5.29
N GLY A 143 25.92 -18.28 6.54
CA GLY A 143 27.06 -17.86 7.34
C GLY A 143 28.33 -18.21 6.57
N ASN A 144 29.26 -17.27 6.54
CA ASN A 144 30.68 -17.52 6.39
C ASN A 144 31.39 -16.53 7.29
#